data_AF-A0A354FP27-F1
#
_entry.id   AF-A0A354FP27-F1
#
_cell.length_a   1.000
_cell.length_b   1.000
_cell.length_c   1.000
_cell.angle_alpha   90.00
_cell.angle_beta   90.00
_cell.angle_gamma   90.00
#
_symmetry.space_group_name_H-M   'P 1'
#
loop_
_entity.id
_entity.type
_entity.pdbx_description
1 polymer ?
#
loop_
_entity_poly.entity_id
_entity_poly.type
_entity_poly.pdbx_seq_one_letter_code
_entity_poly.pdbx_strand_id
1 'polypeptide(L)'
;DSDLAGRLAGLMDEDSMWDEIVAPELAEEFSKQRITVVKEVMRAKEEEDEIHILKGSVDVWYGALNQARLALEDKYRFGAREDVDPKMLEDSSARAAYFRNNFYSHIQGLLLQYVMGD
;
A
#
# COMPACT_ATOMS: atom_id res chain seq x y z
N ASP A 1 -16.40 -12.58 4.09
CA ASP A 1 -15.20 -11.72 4.08
C ASP A 1 -14.05 -12.43 3.39
N SER A 2 -13.87 -12.19 2.08
CA SER A 2 -12.64 -12.58 1.41
C SER A 2 -11.63 -11.45 1.60
N ASP A 3 -10.51 -11.75 2.24
CA ASP A 3 -9.33 -10.90 2.27
C ASP A 3 -8.89 -10.54 0.84
N LEU A 4 -8.11 -9.47 0.67
CA LEU A 4 -7.65 -8.95 -0.62
C LEU A 4 -7.03 -10.05 -1.50
N ALA A 5 -6.27 -10.96 -0.90
CA ALA A 5 -5.66 -12.09 -1.58
C ALA A 5 -6.69 -13.04 -2.23
N GLY A 6 -7.81 -13.30 -1.56
CA GLY A 6 -8.89 -14.15 -2.11
C GLY A 6 -9.68 -13.47 -3.24
N ARG A 7 -9.76 -12.14 -3.24
CA ARG A 7 -10.38 -11.38 -4.34
C ARG A 7 -9.51 -11.38 -5.59
N LEU A 8 -8.20 -11.31 -5.41
CA LEU A 8 -7.22 -11.40 -6.50
C LEU A 8 -7.12 -12.83 -7.05
N ALA A 9 -7.24 -13.85 -6.19
CA ALA A 9 -7.32 -15.26 -6.59
C ALA A 9 -8.44 -15.50 -7.62
N GLY A 10 -9.63 -14.91 -7.37
CA GLY A 10 -10.78 -15.05 -8.26
C GLY A 10 -10.63 -14.40 -9.65
N LEU A 11 -9.53 -13.68 -9.90
CA LEU A 11 -9.19 -13.12 -11.21
C LEU A 11 -8.15 -13.95 -11.96
N MET A 12 -7.68 -15.06 -11.38
CA MET A 12 -6.60 -15.88 -11.92
C MET A 12 -7.10 -17.21 -12.45
N ASP A 13 -6.39 -17.76 -13.43
CA ASP A 13 -6.71 -19.07 -14.01
C ASP A 13 -6.63 -20.17 -12.94
N GLU A 14 -7.47 -21.19 -13.05
CA GLU A 14 -7.57 -22.30 -12.09
C GLU A 14 -6.22 -23.05 -11.91
N ASP A 15 -5.33 -22.98 -12.90
CA ASP A 15 -3.99 -23.59 -12.87
C ASP A 15 -2.91 -22.71 -12.20
N SER A 16 -3.24 -21.53 -11.69
CA SER A 16 -2.26 -20.51 -11.29
C SER A 16 -1.46 -20.77 -10.01
N MET A 17 -1.58 -21.94 -9.36
CA MET A 17 -0.97 -22.26 -8.04
C MET A 17 -1.10 -21.10 -7.04
N TRP A 18 -2.20 -20.33 -7.13
CA TRP A 18 -2.33 -19.05 -6.46
C TRP A 18 -2.30 -19.20 -4.94
N ASP A 19 -3.14 -20.10 -4.42
CA ASP A 19 -3.24 -20.35 -2.98
C ASP A 19 -2.00 -21.04 -2.41
N GLU A 20 -1.30 -21.83 -3.23
CA GLU A 20 -0.17 -22.66 -2.80
C GLU A 20 1.18 -21.92 -2.86
N ILE A 21 1.37 -21.03 -3.84
CA ILE A 21 2.66 -20.39 -4.13
C ILE A 21 2.53 -18.87 -4.13
N VAL A 22 1.63 -18.30 -4.94
CA VAL A 22 1.62 -16.86 -5.18
C VAL A 22 1.18 -16.07 -3.95
N ALA A 23 0.06 -16.43 -3.33
CA ALA A 23 -0.45 -15.71 -2.16
C ALA A 23 0.52 -15.78 -0.95
N PRO A 24 1.13 -16.94 -0.62
CA PRO A 24 2.18 -17.02 0.40
C PRO A 24 3.41 -16.15 0.09
N GLU A 25 3.92 -16.19 -1.14
CA GLU A 25 5.09 -15.39 -1.54
C GLU A 25 4.80 -13.89 -1.46
N LEU A 26 3.62 -13.46 -1.93
CA LEU A 26 3.17 -12.08 -1.80
C LEU A 26 3.09 -11.65 -0.33
N ALA A 27 2.53 -12.49 0.54
CA ALA A 27 2.43 -12.20 1.96
C ALA A 27 3.82 -12.06 2.63
N GLU A 28 4.77 -12.92 2.27
CA GLU A 28 6.14 -12.83 2.76
C GLU A 28 6.83 -11.54 2.28
N GLU A 29 6.71 -11.24 0.99
CA GLU A 29 7.31 -10.06 0.38
C GLU A 29 6.73 -8.77 0.97
N PHE A 30 5.41 -8.69 1.14
CA PHE A 30 4.77 -7.55 1.80
C PHE A 30 5.21 -7.38 3.25
N SER A 31 5.42 -8.49 3.97
CA SER A 31 5.95 -8.45 5.33
C SER A 31 7.36 -7.85 5.37
N LYS A 32 8.24 -8.28 4.45
CA LYS A 32 9.61 -7.75 4.31
C LYS A 32 9.59 -6.25 4.01
N GLN A 33 8.81 -5.83 3.01
CA GLN A 33 8.70 -4.43 2.62
C GLN A 33 8.21 -3.54 3.77
N ARG A 34 7.15 -3.99 4.47
CA ARG A 34 6.63 -3.28 5.65
C ARG A 34 7.69 -3.15 6.74
N ILE A 35 8.42 -4.23 7.05
CA ILE A 35 9.46 -4.21 8.09
C ILE A 35 10.57 -3.23 7.73
N THR A 36 11.01 -3.22 6.47
CA THR A 36 12.04 -2.29 5.99
C THR A 36 11.59 -0.85 6.13
N VAL A 37 10.40 -0.49 5.63
CA VAL A 37 9.86 0.86 5.75
C VAL A 37 9.71 1.28 7.21
N VAL A 38 9.20 0.41 8.08
CA VAL A 38 9.07 0.71 9.51
C VAL A 38 10.44 0.98 10.15
N LYS A 39 11.46 0.17 9.83
CA LYS A 39 12.82 0.38 10.35
C LYS A 39 13.39 1.73 9.90
N GLU A 40 13.23 2.09 8.63
CA GLU A 40 13.73 3.36 8.10
C GLU A 40 13.01 4.56 8.73
N VAL A 41 11.68 4.48 8.89
CA VAL A 41 10.89 5.53 9.56
C VAL A 41 11.28 5.68 11.03
N MET A 42 11.47 4.56 11.75
CA MET A 42 11.86 4.61 13.15
C MET A 42 13.28 5.14 13.33
N ARG A 43 14.22 4.75 12.47
CA ARG A 43 15.58 5.29 12.45
C ARG A 43 15.56 6.81 12.23
N ALA A 44 14.89 7.29 11.19
CA ALA A 44 14.77 8.72 10.91
C ALA A 44 14.16 9.48 12.10
N LYS A 45 13.14 8.90 12.75
CA LYS A 45 12.54 9.49 13.95
C LYS A 45 13.50 9.55 15.14
N GLU A 46 14.28 8.51 15.39
CA GLU A 46 15.27 8.44 16.48
C GLU A 46 16.43 9.41 16.26
N GLU A 47 16.83 9.61 15.01
CA GLU A 47 17.91 10.51 14.60
C GLU A 47 17.45 11.97 14.43
N GLU A 48 16.14 12.24 14.59
CA GLU A 48 15.49 13.53 14.25
C GLU A 48 15.81 13.99 12.81
N ASP A 49 15.90 13.03 11.88
CA ASP A 49 16.31 13.21 10.49
C ASP A 49 15.14 13.03 9.50
N GLU A 50 15.37 13.43 8.25
CA GLU A 50 14.42 13.24 7.15
C GLU A 50 14.44 11.80 6.60
N ILE A 51 13.33 11.40 5.99
CA ILE A 51 13.25 10.12 5.27
C ILE A 51 13.76 10.34 3.84
N HIS A 52 14.90 9.71 3.53
CA HIS A 52 15.47 9.70 2.19
C HIS A 52 15.20 8.36 1.49
N ILE A 53 14.35 8.38 0.48
CA ILE A 53 14.06 7.19 -0.35
C ILE A 53 14.99 7.21 -1.56
N LEU A 54 15.93 6.27 -1.60
CA LEU A 54 16.90 6.14 -2.68
C LEU A 54 16.29 5.39 -3.87
N LYS A 55 16.80 5.64 -5.08
CA LYS A 55 16.29 4.99 -6.31
C LYS A 55 16.23 3.46 -6.22
N GLY A 56 17.21 2.85 -5.54
CA GLY A 56 17.29 1.40 -5.34
C GLY A 56 16.35 0.83 -4.27
N SER A 57 15.61 1.64 -3.53
CA SER A 57 14.61 1.20 -2.55
C SER A 57 13.18 1.62 -2.89
N VAL A 58 12.98 2.24 -4.06
CA VAL A 58 11.67 2.73 -4.49
C VAL A 58 10.64 1.61 -4.61
N ASP A 59 11.03 0.45 -5.12
CA ASP A 59 10.18 -0.74 -5.24
C ASP A 59 9.65 -1.19 -3.86
N VAL A 60 10.52 -1.24 -2.85
CA VAL A 60 10.17 -1.59 -1.47
C VAL A 60 9.17 -0.60 -0.89
N TRP A 61 9.42 0.71 -1.04
CA TRP A 61 8.53 1.76 -0.55
C TRP A 61 7.20 1.78 -1.29
N TYR A 62 7.24 1.65 -2.62
CA TYR A 62 6.05 1.61 -3.46
C TYR A 62 5.16 0.41 -3.10
N GLY A 63 5.75 -0.77 -2.93
CA GLY A 63 5.05 -1.99 -2.54
C GLY A 63 4.39 -1.86 -1.17
N ALA A 64 5.12 -1.41 -0.16
CA ALA A 64 4.58 -1.21 1.20
C ALA A 64 3.41 -0.20 1.21
N LEU A 65 3.55 0.93 0.53
CA LEU A 65 2.50 1.94 0.42
C LEU A 65 1.28 1.41 -0.34
N ASN A 66 1.50 0.64 -1.41
CA ASN A 66 0.42 0.01 -2.17
C ASN A 66 -0.41 -0.92 -1.30
N GLN A 67 0.25 -1.76 -0.49
CA GLN A 67 -0.46 -2.69 0.38
C GLN A 67 -1.23 -1.98 1.48
N ALA A 68 -0.63 -0.94 2.08
CA ALA A 68 -1.34 -0.11 3.06
C ALA A 68 -2.59 0.54 2.44
N ARG A 69 -2.48 1.04 1.21
CA ARG A 69 -3.59 1.61 0.43
C ARG A 69 -4.69 0.57 0.19
N LEU A 70 -4.35 -0.58 -0.40
CA LEU A 70 -5.32 -1.64 -0.71
C LEU A 70 -6.02 -2.19 0.54
N ALA A 71 -5.31 -2.30 1.67
CA ALA A 71 -5.90 -2.71 2.94
C ALA A 71 -6.93 -1.70 3.49
N LEU A 72 -6.68 -0.39 3.32
CA LEU A 72 -7.65 0.65 3.68
C LEU A 72 -8.87 0.62 2.76
N GLU A 73 -8.66 0.47 1.45
CA GLU A 73 -9.72 0.35 0.44
C GLU A 73 -10.61 -0.88 0.70
N ASP A 74 -10.01 -2.02 1.03
CA ASP A 74 -10.79 -3.23 1.33
C ASP A 74 -11.59 -3.08 2.63
N LYS A 75 -10.96 -2.56 3.69
CA LYS A 75 -11.60 -2.40 5.00
C LYS A 75 -12.76 -1.40 4.98
N TYR A 76 -12.56 -0.26 4.34
CA TYR A 76 -13.53 0.84 4.37
C TYR A 76 -14.39 0.94 3.10
N ARG A 77 -14.14 0.08 2.11
CA ARG A 77 -14.91 -0.03 0.86
C ARG A 77 -14.94 1.27 0.04
N PHE A 78 -13.90 2.10 0.14
CA PHE A 78 -13.66 3.21 -0.79
C PHE A 78 -12.72 2.73 -1.89
N GLY A 79 -12.95 3.10 -3.15
CA GLY A 79 -12.15 2.66 -4.29
C GLY A 79 -11.64 3.82 -5.14
N ALA A 80 -10.72 3.54 -6.06
CA ALA A 80 -10.02 4.51 -6.92
C ALA A 80 -10.90 5.34 -7.89
N ARG A 81 -12.23 5.27 -7.79
CA ARG A 81 -13.15 5.73 -8.85
C ARG A 81 -14.37 6.52 -8.39
N GLU A 82 -14.48 6.86 -7.12
CA GLU A 82 -15.54 7.76 -6.68
C GLU A 82 -14.90 9.00 -6.06
N ASP A 83 -15.25 10.18 -6.58
CA ASP A 83 -15.02 11.45 -5.90
C ASP A 83 -15.86 11.44 -4.61
N VAL A 84 -15.38 10.73 -3.60
CA VAL A 84 -15.99 10.67 -2.28
C VAL A 84 -15.72 12.02 -1.62
N ASP A 85 -16.76 12.82 -1.38
CA ASP A 85 -16.64 13.99 -0.52
C ASP A 85 -16.31 13.52 0.91
N PRO A 86 -15.12 13.83 1.46
CA PRO A 86 -14.72 13.39 2.80
C PRO A 86 -15.69 13.87 3.90
N LYS A 87 -16.46 14.93 3.64
CA LYS A 87 -17.48 15.44 4.56
C LYS A 87 -18.68 14.51 4.68
N MET A 88 -18.91 13.67 3.69
CA MET A 88 -19.98 12.66 3.68
C MET A 88 -19.57 11.39 4.46
N LEU A 89 -18.30 11.26 4.85
CA LEU A 89 -17.82 10.18 5.69
C LEU A 89 -18.11 10.50 7.16
N GLU A 90 -19.26 10.08 7.68
CA GLU A 90 -19.68 10.32 9.07
C GLU A 90 -18.70 9.68 10.08
N ASP A 91 -18.19 8.49 9.78
CA ASP A 91 -17.18 7.82 10.61
C ASP A 91 -15.81 8.52 10.48
N SER A 92 -15.27 8.93 11.62
CA SER A 92 -13.95 9.57 11.72
C SER A 92 -12.83 8.62 11.30
N SER A 93 -12.98 7.31 11.55
CA SER A 93 -11.97 6.32 11.16
C SER A 93 -11.93 6.13 9.65
N ALA A 94 -13.10 6.02 9.02
CA ALA A 94 -13.25 6.03 7.57
C ALA A 94 -12.68 7.29 6.92
N ARG A 95 -12.94 8.47 7.50
CA ARG A 95 -12.41 9.74 7.00
C ARG A 95 -10.88 9.80 7.11
N ALA A 96 -10.31 9.36 8.23
CA ALA A 96 -8.87 9.28 8.40
C ALA A 96 -8.24 8.23 7.46
N ALA A 97 -8.93 7.13 7.16
CA ALA A 97 -8.50 6.14 6.19
C ALA A 97 -8.47 6.74 4.77
N TYR A 98 -9.50 7.49 4.38
CA TYR A 98 -9.55 8.18 3.09
C TYR A 98 -8.35 9.13 2.88
N PHE A 99 -8.03 9.97 3.87
CA PHE A 99 -6.87 10.86 3.76
C PHE A 99 -5.54 10.11 3.68
N ARG A 100 -5.38 9.02 4.45
CA ARG A 100 -4.19 8.16 4.35
C ARG A 100 -4.09 7.49 2.98
N ASN A 101 -5.19 7.02 2.42
CA ASN A 101 -5.26 6.42 1.09
C ASN A 101 -4.73 7.38 0.02
N ASN A 102 -5.21 8.63 0.06
CA ASN A 102 -4.79 9.67 -0.88
C ASN A 102 -3.33 10.07 -0.68
N PHE A 103 -2.88 10.18 0.57
CA PHE A 103 -1.48 10.44 0.87
C PHE A 103 -0.57 9.35 0.29
N TYR A 104 -0.87 8.06 0.54
CA TYR A 104 -0.09 6.95 0.00
C TYR A 104 -0.07 6.96 -1.52
N SER A 105 -1.23 7.18 -2.17
CA SER A 105 -1.33 7.28 -3.62
C SER A 105 -0.46 8.40 -4.19
N HIS A 106 -0.42 9.55 -3.52
CA HIS A 106 0.38 10.69 -3.97
C HIS A 106 1.89 10.40 -3.87
N ILE A 107 2.34 9.82 -2.76
CA ILE A 107 3.75 9.41 -2.60
C ILE A 107 4.13 8.34 -3.63
N GLN A 108 3.26 7.36 -3.87
CA GLN A 108 3.48 6.37 -4.93
C GLN A 108 3.67 7.00 -6.31
N GLY A 109 2.89 8.04 -6.64
CA GLY A 109 3.06 8.81 -7.88
C GLY A 109 4.41 9.51 -7.96
N LEU A 110 4.85 10.17 -6.88
CA LEU A 110 6.16 10.82 -6.80
C LEU A 110 7.32 9.82 -6.95
N LEU A 111 7.20 8.65 -6.32
CA LEU A 111 8.19 7.58 -6.41
C LEU A 111 8.32 7.06 -7.84
N LEU A 112 7.21 6.88 -8.56
CA LEU A 112 7.22 6.48 -9.96
C LEU A 112 7.90 7.53 -10.84
N GLN A 113 7.54 8.81 -10.68
CA GLN A 113 8.18 9.91 -11.41
C GLN A 113 9.70 9.91 -11.18
N TYR A 114 10.13 9.77 -9.92
CA TYR A 114 11.54 9.73 -9.55
C TYR A 114 12.33 8.60 -10.23
N VAL A 115 11.75 7.40 -10.39
CA VAL A 115 12.43 6.29 -11.06
C VAL A 115 12.37 6.37 -12.58
N MET A 116 11.25 6.86 -13.12
CA MET A 116 11.00 6.98 -14.57
C MET A 116 11.79 8.12 -15.21
N GLY A 117 12.27 9.09 -14.43
CA GLY A 117 13.25 10.07 -14.87
C GLY A 117 12.68 11.20 -15.73
N ASP A 118 11.47 11.68 -15.39
CA ASP A 118 10.97 12.96 -15.88
C ASP A 118 11.64 14.14 -15.15
#